data_AF-A0A3B0VI93-F1
#
_entry.id   AF-A0A3B0VI93-F1
#
_cell.length_a   1.000
_cell.length_b   1.000
_cell.length_c   1.000
_cell.angle_alpha   90.00
_cell.angle_beta   90.00
_cell.angle_gamma   90.00
#
_symmetry.space_group_name_H-M   'P 1'
#
loop_
_entity.id
_entity.type
_entity.pdbx_description
1 polymer ?
#
loop_
_entity_poly.entity_id
_entity_poly.type
_entity_poly.pdbx_seq_one_letter_code
_entity_poly.pdbx_strand_id
1 'polypeptide(L)'
;LGNFRNLLGASAKSPAMLLYLDNIQNEKSHPNENYARELLELHTLGVDAGYSQQDVQEVARILTGWTFARRGRKRGEFVFEPDRHDFGEKQVLGHTFPADRGEEEVEALLDLLADHPATANFIATKLVRRFVADAPPADLVAQVADAFQQSGGDIKTMLRIIFLSGQFATAPSKLKRPHTYMVSVLRTLHTDFRLGRGRAIANWMEMIGQPLFHWPPPNGYPDVSAAWVANLLPRWNFALALLHNEISGAEVPLADILAAGGAETAVSAVQLMAGLVYGRSLRDDEISLFATYIDSDSLQREAAQSRLRDCIALMLASPEFQWT
;
A
#
# COMPACT_ATOMS: atom_id res chain seq x y z
N LEU A 1 -8.97 12.71 3.93
CA LEU A 1 -7.98 12.57 2.85
C LEU A 1 -6.84 13.58 3.02
N GLY A 2 -7.11 14.83 3.40
CA GLY A 2 -6.08 15.74 3.90
C GLY A 2 -5.19 16.32 2.79
N ASN A 3 -4.24 17.15 3.21
CA ASN A 3 -3.31 17.88 2.34
C ASN A 3 -1.91 17.24 2.38
N PHE A 4 -1.21 17.19 1.24
CA PHE A 4 0.12 16.60 1.13
C PHE A 4 1.15 17.24 2.05
N ARG A 5 1.17 18.56 2.18
CA ARG A 5 2.11 19.27 3.07
C ARG A 5 1.96 18.86 4.53
N ASN A 6 0.72 18.63 4.98
CA ASN A 6 0.45 18.13 6.33
C ASN A 6 0.95 16.69 6.51
N LEU A 7 0.78 15.83 5.49
CA LEU A 7 1.32 14.47 5.50
C LEU A 7 2.85 14.47 5.53
N LEU A 8 3.48 15.32 4.73
CA LEU A 8 4.93 15.50 4.68
C LEU A 8 5.48 15.94 6.03
N GLY A 9 4.89 16.96 6.64
CA GLY A 9 5.27 17.44 7.98
C GLY A 9 5.06 16.39 9.07
N ALA A 10 3.94 15.68 9.05
CA ALA A 10 3.68 14.59 10.01
C ALA A 10 4.70 13.44 9.87
N SER A 11 5.09 13.10 8.64
CA SER A 11 6.15 12.13 8.38
C SER A 11 7.50 12.64 8.87
N ALA A 12 7.83 13.91 8.60
CA ALA A 12 9.14 14.48 8.94
C ALA A 12 9.37 14.64 10.44
N LYS A 13 8.31 14.90 11.19
CA LYS A 13 8.36 14.96 12.66
C LYS A 13 8.15 13.60 13.34
N SER A 14 7.96 12.52 12.58
CA SER A 14 7.75 11.19 13.14
C SER A 14 9.04 10.68 13.81
N PRO A 15 9.01 10.31 15.10
CA PRO A 15 10.16 9.70 15.78
C PRO A 15 10.67 8.43 15.07
N ALA A 16 9.76 7.67 14.45
CA ALA A 16 10.12 6.49 13.69
C ALA A 16 10.93 6.86 12.44
N MET A 17 10.54 7.91 11.71
CA MET A 17 11.27 8.38 10.54
C MET A 17 12.63 8.98 10.91
N LEU A 18 12.66 9.82 11.95
CA LEU A 18 13.90 10.42 12.44
C LEU A 18 14.91 9.37 12.92
N LEU A 19 14.43 8.27 13.51
CA LEU A 19 15.26 7.13 13.86
C LEU A 19 15.69 6.33 12.62
N TYR A 20 14.73 6.03 11.73
CA TYR A 20 14.93 5.17 10.57
C TYR A 20 15.94 5.74 9.57
N LEU A 21 15.93 7.06 9.40
CA LEU A 21 16.77 7.79 8.45
C LEU A 21 17.94 8.50 9.14
N ASP A 22 18.25 8.08 10.37
CA ASP A 22 19.39 8.56 11.15
C ASP A 22 19.43 10.08 11.40
N ASN A 23 18.32 10.81 11.25
CA ASN A 23 18.30 12.24 11.52
C ASN A 23 18.54 12.56 13.00
N ILE A 24 18.31 11.59 13.90
CA ILE A 24 18.70 11.70 15.31
C ILE A 24 20.22 11.91 15.51
N GLN A 25 21.04 11.56 14.52
CA GLN A 25 22.49 11.76 14.49
C GLN A 25 22.89 13.01 13.68
N ASN A 26 21.93 13.68 13.03
CA ASN A 26 22.19 14.85 12.19
C ASN A 26 22.41 16.12 13.03
N GLU A 27 23.65 16.58 13.08
CA GLU A 27 24.05 17.76 13.86
C GLU A 27 25.04 18.64 13.09
N LYS A 28 25.11 19.91 13.45
CA LYS A 28 25.87 20.95 12.74
C LYS A 28 27.35 20.62 12.48
N SER A 29 27.98 19.85 13.37
CA SER A 29 29.38 19.43 13.22
C SER A 29 29.54 18.25 12.25
N HIS A 30 28.50 17.44 12.07
CA HIS A 30 28.48 16.26 11.21
C HIS A 30 27.10 16.12 10.54
N PRO A 31 26.76 16.96 9.52
CA PRO A 31 25.50 16.83 8.81
C PRO A 31 25.35 15.45 8.17
N ASN A 32 24.18 14.82 8.37
CA ASN A 32 23.86 13.50 7.84
C ASN A 32 22.90 13.61 6.65
N GLU A 33 23.39 13.26 5.46
CA GLU A 33 22.63 13.35 4.21
C GLU A 33 21.54 12.30 4.03
N ASN A 34 21.48 11.26 4.87
CA ASN A 34 20.56 10.13 4.66
C ASN A 34 19.10 10.62 4.58
N TYR A 35 18.61 11.31 5.62
CA TYR A 35 17.25 11.82 5.58
C TYR A 35 17.04 12.88 4.49
N ALA A 36 18.04 13.75 4.25
CA ALA A 36 17.97 14.78 3.22
C ALA A 36 17.74 14.18 1.82
N ARG A 37 18.53 13.16 1.46
CA ARG A 37 18.41 12.47 0.18
C ARG A 37 17.05 11.81 0.04
N GLU A 38 16.63 11.08 1.07
CA GLU A 38 15.35 10.39 1.06
C GLU A 38 14.16 11.37 0.97
N LEU A 39 14.25 12.52 1.65
CA LEU A 39 13.23 13.57 1.60
C LEU A 39 13.06 14.10 0.16
N LEU A 40 14.16 14.39 -0.54
CA LEU A 40 14.14 14.85 -1.93
C LEU A 40 13.73 13.72 -2.89
N GLU A 41 14.32 12.54 -2.75
CA GLU A 41 14.21 11.45 -3.71
C GLU A 41 12.91 10.65 -3.59
N LEU A 42 12.58 10.17 -2.39
CA LEU A 42 11.52 9.18 -2.20
C LEU A 42 10.22 9.78 -1.66
N HIS A 43 10.30 10.92 -0.98
CA HIS A 43 9.15 11.56 -0.35
C HIS A 43 8.58 12.73 -1.15
N THR A 44 9.39 13.45 -1.94
CA THR A 44 8.96 14.68 -2.63
C THR A 44 9.25 14.70 -4.13
N LEU A 45 10.42 15.16 -4.54
CA LEU A 45 10.72 15.51 -5.94
C LEU A 45 10.79 14.30 -6.88
N GLY A 46 11.27 13.16 -6.38
CA GLY A 46 11.59 11.99 -7.21
C GLY A 46 13.08 11.96 -7.60
N VAL A 47 13.56 10.77 -7.96
CA VAL A 47 14.99 10.53 -8.28
C VAL A 47 15.53 11.33 -9.47
N ASP A 48 14.70 11.59 -10.47
CA ASP A 48 15.11 12.27 -11.70
C ASP A 48 14.71 13.76 -11.73
N ALA A 49 14.51 14.38 -10.56
CA ALA A 49 14.00 15.75 -10.47
C ALA A 49 15.06 16.84 -10.67
N GLY A 50 16.32 16.48 -10.91
CA GLY A 50 17.39 17.42 -11.26
C GLY A 50 17.95 18.24 -10.10
N TYR A 51 17.70 17.86 -8.85
CA TYR A 51 18.41 18.42 -7.70
C TYR A 51 19.87 17.95 -7.68
N SER A 52 20.76 18.78 -7.13
CA SER A 52 22.19 18.52 -7.08
C SER A 52 22.61 17.86 -5.77
N GLN A 53 23.83 17.31 -5.74
CA GLN A 53 24.44 16.85 -4.49
C GLN A 53 24.60 18.00 -3.46
N GLN A 54 24.79 19.23 -3.94
CA GLN A 54 24.84 20.41 -3.07
C GLN A 54 23.48 20.64 -2.38
N ASP A 55 22.36 20.47 -3.10
CA ASP A 55 21.03 20.58 -2.51
C ASP A 55 20.83 19.54 -1.39
N VAL A 56 21.32 18.31 -1.58
CA VAL A 56 21.26 17.28 -0.54
C VAL A 56 22.03 17.70 0.72
N GLN A 57 23.24 18.27 0.55
CA GLN A 57 24.07 18.75 1.66
C GLN A 57 23.41 19.90 2.41
N GLU A 58 22.85 20.86 1.66
CA GLU A 58 22.19 22.02 2.23
C GLU A 58 20.88 21.63 2.93
N VAL A 59 20.10 20.69 2.39
CA VAL A 59 18.95 20.09 3.09
C VAL A 59 19.38 19.35 4.36
N ALA A 60 20.50 18.62 4.33
CA ALA A 60 21.03 17.96 5.52
C ALA A 60 21.35 18.96 6.63
N ARG A 61 21.95 20.11 6.27
CA ARG A 61 22.22 21.23 7.19
C ARG A 61 20.91 21.82 7.74
N ILE A 62 19.89 22.04 6.90
CA ILE A 62 18.55 22.49 7.34
C ILE A 62 17.97 21.51 8.37
N LEU A 63 18.05 20.21 8.14
CA LEU A 63 17.45 19.18 9.01
C LEU A 63 18.21 18.93 10.34
N THR A 64 19.36 19.59 10.57
CA THR A 64 20.13 19.42 11.81
C THR A 64 19.31 19.82 13.04
N GLY A 65 19.51 19.10 14.16
CA GLY A 65 18.83 19.41 15.42
C GLY A 65 17.36 18.93 15.51
N TRP A 66 16.73 18.47 14.42
CA TRP A 66 15.45 17.77 14.48
C TRP A 66 15.62 16.35 15.03
N THR A 67 15.01 16.05 16.18
CA THR A 67 15.14 14.77 16.87
C THR A 67 13.88 14.44 17.68
N PHE A 68 13.95 13.45 18.57
CA PHE A 68 12.90 13.17 19.54
C PHE A 68 13.47 12.98 20.94
N ALA A 69 12.67 13.31 21.96
CA ALA A 69 13.06 13.16 23.34
C ALA A 69 13.27 11.67 23.68
N ARG A 70 14.50 11.29 24.04
CA ARG A 70 14.86 9.88 24.33
C ARG A 70 14.55 9.44 25.76
N ARG A 71 14.34 10.40 26.67
CA ARG A 71 14.15 10.19 28.12
C ARG A 71 13.09 11.13 28.67
N GLY A 72 12.68 10.88 29.92
CA GLY A 72 11.74 11.73 30.65
C GLY A 72 10.29 11.54 30.22
N ARG A 73 9.42 12.46 30.66
CA ARG A 73 7.97 12.39 30.43
C ARG A 73 7.56 12.56 28.97
N LYS A 74 8.37 13.29 28.18
CA LYS A 74 8.15 13.52 26.75
C LYS A 74 8.76 12.43 25.87
N ARG A 75 9.15 11.27 26.44
CA ARG A 75 9.86 10.25 25.68
C ARG A 75 9.06 9.84 24.44
N GLY A 76 9.69 9.93 23.27
CA GLY A 76 9.08 9.65 21.98
C GLY A 76 8.34 10.83 21.36
N GLU A 77 8.35 12.02 21.96
CA GLU A 77 7.86 13.24 21.32
C GLU A 77 8.97 13.88 20.47
N PHE A 78 8.59 14.43 19.30
CA PHE A 78 9.45 15.26 18.48
C PHE A 78 9.97 16.47 19.28
N VAL A 79 11.25 16.82 19.09
CA VAL A 79 11.87 18.03 19.65
C VAL A 79 12.89 18.61 18.67
N PHE A 80 13.04 19.93 18.70
CA PHE A 80 14.15 20.64 18.10
C PHE A 80 15.21 20.95 19.15
N GLU A 81 16.48 20.65 18.86
CA GLU A 81 17.65 20.92 19.71
C GLU A 81 18.53 22.01 19.06
N PRO A 82 18.33 23.30 19.41
CA PRO A 82 19.05 24.42 18.81
C PRO A 82 20.57 24.29 18.87
N ASP A 83 21.12 23.74 19.96
CA ASP A 83 22.58 23.60 20.12
C ASP A 83 23.22 22.69 19.05
N ARG A 84 22.43 21.79 18.45
CA ARG A 84 22.86 20.87 17.39
C ARG A 84 22.53 21.38 15.99
N HIS A 85 21.82 22.49 15.87
CA HIS A 85 21.40 23.04 14.59
C HIS A 85 22.47 23.95 13.96
N ASP A 86 22.59 23.91 12.64
CA ASP A 86 23.45 24.79 11.86
C ASP A 86 22.67 26.05 11.48
N PHE A 87 23.01 27.19 12.09
CA PHE A 87 22.38 28.49 11.83
C PHE A 87 23.00 29.25 10.66
N GLY A 88 23.95 28.66 9.92
CA GLY A 88 24.54 29.29 8.75
C GLY A 88 23.52 29.48 7.62
N GLU A 89 23.80 30.43 6.72
CA GLU A 89 23.06 30.56 5.46
C GLU A 89 23.17 29.27 4.64
N LYS A 90 22.07 28.93 3.95
CA LYS A 90 21.94 27.73 3.13
C LYS A 90 21.26 28.06 1.80
N GLN A 91 21.51 27.24 0.77
CA GLN A 91 20.85 27.37 -0.53
C GLN A 91 20.33 26.02 -1.00
N VAL A 92 19.03 25.96 -1.30
CA VAL A 92 18.37 24.74 -1.75
C VAL A 92 17.49 25.05 -2.95
N LEU A 93 17.69 24.37 -4.07
CA LEU A 93 16.93 24.51 -5.32
C LEU A 93 16.90 25.97 -5.82
N GLY A 94 17.98 26.71 -5.61
CA GLY A 94 18.07 28.13 -5.95
C GLY A 94 17.37 29.09 -4.98
N HIS A 95 16.79 28.60 -3.88
CA HIS A 95 16.22 29.41 -2.81
C HIS A 95 17.23 29.61 -1.68
N THR A 96 17.41 30.86 -1.25
CA THR A 96 18.24 31.20 -0.09
C THR A 96 17.45 31.04 1.20
N PHE A 97 18.01 30.28 2.14
CA PHE A 97 17.58 30.19 3.52
C PHE A 97 18.52 31.06 4.36
N PRO A 98 18.04 32.22 4.89
CA PRO A 98 18.89 33.15 5.64
C PRO A 98 19.49 32.51 6.89
N ALA A 99 20.65 33.00 7.30
CA ALA A 99 21.26 32.63 8.57
C ALA A 99 20.37 33.01 9.78
N ASP A 100 20.73 32.47 10.95
CA ASP A 100 20.08 32.73 12.24
C ASP A 100 18.60 32.30 12.30
N ARG A 101 18.24 31.28 11.51
CA ARG A 101 16.94 30.60 11.54
C ARG A 101 17.07 29.22 12.20
N GLY A 102 16.02 28.76 12.89
CA GLY A 102 16.01 27.50 13.62
C GLY A 102 15.00 26.48 13.06
N GLU A 103 14.06 26.01 13.88
CA GLU A 103 13.05 25.03 13.44
C GLU A 103 12.23 25.54 12.23
N GLU A 104 12.02 26.85 12.13
CA GLU A 104 11.20 27.45 11.08
C GLU A 104 11.82 27.39 9.68
N GLU A 105 13.14 27.26 9.52
CA GLU A 105 13.72 27.04 8.18
C GLU A 105 13.41 25.63 7.66
N VAL A 106 13.27 24.65 8.57
CA VAL A 106 12.86 23.30 8.18
C VAL A 106 11.41 23.29 7.72
N GLU A 107 10.51 24.02 8.39
CA GLU A 107 9.13 24.15 7.91
C GLU A 107 9.06 24.85 6.56
N ALA A 108 9.86 25.90 6.34
CA ALA A 108 9.96 26.57 5.05
C ALA A 108 10.52 25.67 3.94
N LEU A 109 11.46 24.78 4.27
CA LEU A 109 11.93 23.75 3.35
C LEU A 109 10.80 22.78 2.97
N LEU A 110 10.02 22.31 3.95
CA LEU A 110 8.91 21.41 3.67
C LEU A 110 7.80 22.09 2.84
N ASP A 111 7.58 23.39 3.03
CA ASP A 111 6.68 24.19 2.18
C ASP A 111 7.22 24.25 0.75
N LEU A 112 8.49 24.63 0.58
CA LEU A 112 9.17 24.69 -0.71
C LEU A 112 9.05 23.36 -1.47
N LEU A 113 9.33 22.23 -0.80
CA LEU A 113 9.27 20.92 -1.41
C LEU A 113 7.85 20.47 -1.72
N ALA A 114 6.87 20.79 -0.86
CA ALA A 114 5.48 20.45 -1.11
C ALA A 114 4.90 21.21 -2.30
N ASP A 115 5.29 22.47 -2.50
CA ASP A 115 4.80 23.31 -3.59
C ASP A 115 5.55 23.10 -4.92
N HIS A 116 6.67 22.36 -4.89
CA HIS A 116 7.51 22.17 -6.08
C HIS A 116 6.78 21.37 -7.19
N PRO A 117 6.84 21.80 -8.48
CA PRO A 117 6.19 21.10 -9.59
C PRO A 117 6.62 19.63 -9.76
N ALA A 118 7.89 19.31 -9.47
CA ALA A 118 8.36 17.92 -9.47
C ALA A 118 7.64 17.05 -8.44
N THR A 119 7.35 17.59 -7.24
CA THR A 119 6.55 16.90 -6.22
C THR A 119 5.13 16.65 -6.71
N ALA A 120 4.50 17.66 -7.33
CA ALA A 120 3.17 17.50 -7.92
C ALA A 120 3.15 16.34 -8.93
N ASN A 121 4.13 16.31 -9.84
CA ASN A 121 4.26 15.26 -10.85
C ASN A 121 4.57 13.88 -10.23
N PHE A 122 5.45 13.83 -9.24
CA PHE A 122 5.82 12.60 -8.54
C PHE A 122 4.62 11.97 -7.84
N ILE A 123 3.87 12.75 -7.05
CA ILE A 123 2.69 12.27 -6.33
C ILE A 123 1.55 11.93 -7.30
N ALA A 124 1.32 12.73 -8.33
CA ALA A 124 0.34 12.44 -9.38
C ALA A 124 0.66 11.10 -10.08
N THR A 125 1.91 10.89 -10.47
CA THR A 125 2.37 9.64 -11.09
C THR A 125 2.12 8.44 -10.17
N LYS A 126 2.43 8.53 -8.88
CA LYS A 126 2.17 7.46 -7.91
C LYS A 126 0.68 7.15 -7.77
N LEU A 127 -0.18 8.16 -7.69
CA LEU A 127 -1.62 7.97 -7.56
C LEU A 127 -2.25 7.41 -8.83
N VAL A 128 -1.91 7.93 -10.02
CA VAL A 128 -2.40 7.38 -11.28
C VAL A 128 -1.91 5.95 -11.48
N ARG A 129 -0.66 5.65 -11.11
CA ARG A 129 -0.16 4.27 -11.11
C ARG A 129 -0.99 3.35 -10.24
N ARG A 130 -1.28 3.81 -9.02
CA ARG A 130 -2.02 3.05 -8.01
C ARG A 130 -3.42 2.67 -8.49
N PHE A 131 -4.12 3.61 -9.13
CA PHE A 131 -5.56 3.49 -9.40
C PHE A 131 -5.92 3.22 -10.85
N VAL A 132 -5.04 3.48 -11.81
CA VAL A 132 -5.36 3.38 -13.24
C VAL A 132 -4.56 2.26 -13.91
N ALA A 133 -3.24 2.39 -14.02
CA ALA A 133 -2.42 1.42 -14.76
C ALA A 133 -0.98 1.41 -14.27
N ASP A 134 -0.28 0.29 -14.42
CA ASP A 134 1.13 0.18 -14.02
C ASP A 134 2.03 1.16 -14.78
N ALA A 135 1.69 1.41 -16.05
CA ALA A 135 2.20 2.51 -16.87
C ALA A 135 1.17 3.65 -16.88
N PRO A 136 1.34 4.70 -16.07
CA PRO A 136 0.37 5.79 -15.94
C PRO A 136 0.24 6.59 -17.25
N PRO A 137 -0.97 6.87 -17.75
CA PRO A 137 -1.15 7.77 -18.89
C PRO A 137 -0.64 9.18 -18.56
N ALA A 138 0.27 9.71 -19.38
CA ALA A 138 0.97 10.97 -19.11
C ALA A 138 0.03 12.18 -19.06
N ASP A 139 -1.02 12.19 -19.86
CA ASP A 139 -2.06 13.22 -19.91
C ASP A 139 -2.88 13.28 -18.62
N LEU A 140 -3.23 12.13 -18.04
CA LEU A 140 -3.92 12.08 -16.76
C LEU A 140 -2.99 12.46 -15.61
N VAL A 141 -1.71 12.04 -15.65
CA VAL A 141 -0.71 12.49 -14.67
C VAL A 141 -0.59 14.01 -14.67
N ALA A 142 -0.50 14.64 -15.85
CA ALA A 142 -0.44 16.10 -15.96
C ALA A 142 -1.67 16.78 -15.34
N GLN A 143 -2.88 16.33 -15.68
CA GLN A 143 -4.13 16.88 -15.10
C GLN A 143 -4.17 16.77 -13.56
N VAL A 144 -3.69 15.65 -13.02
CA VAL A 144 -3.66 15.41 -11.58
C VAL A 144 -2.57 16.25 -10.90
N ALA A 145 -1.42 16.46 -11.55
CA ALA A 145 -0.36 17.34 -11.07
C ALA A 145 -0.79 18.81 -11.08
N ASP A 146 -1.53 19.26 -12.10
CA ASP A 146 -2.12 20.60 -12.14
C ASP A 146 -3.12 20.79 -11.01
N ALA A 147 -3.96 19.78 -10.76
CA ALA A 147 -4.91 19.81 -9.65
C ALA A 147 -4.21 19.85 -8.28
N PHE A 148 -3.07 19.17 -8.13
CA PHE A 148 -2.23 19.28 -6.94
C PHE A 148 -1.77 20.72 -6.75
N GLN A 149 -1.17 21.35 -7.77
CA GLN A 149 -0.65 22.71 -7.66
C GLN A 149 -1.76 23.74 -7.37
N GLN A 150 -2.87 23.67 -8.09
CA GLN A 150 -3.99 24.63 -7.93
C GLN A 150 -4.69 24.52 -6.57
N SER A 151 -4.67 23.35 -5.95
CA SER A 151 -5.29 23.11 -4.64
C SER A 151 -4.31 23.19 -3.47
N GLY A 152 -3.03 23.49 -3.73
CA GLY A 152 -1.97 23.47 -2.73
C GLY A 152 -1.73 22.08 -2.13
N GLY A 153 -1.93 21.01 -2.91
CA GLY A 153 -1.70 19.62 -2.50
C GLY A 153 -2.89 18.90 -1.86
N ASP A 154 -4.14 19.29 -2.14
CA ASP A 154 -5.31 18.55 -1.63
C ASP A 154 -5.48 17.20 -2.34
N ILE A 155 -5.21 16.12 -1.59
CA ILE A 155 -5.27 14.75 -2.10
C ILE A 155 -6.68 14.36 -2.56
N LYS A 156 -7.72 14.92 -1.92
CA LYS A 156 -9.11 14.64 -2.33
C LYS A 156 -9.38 15.17 -3.72
N THR A 157 -8.87 16.36 -4.05
CA THR A 157 -9.02 16.98 -5.36
C THR A 157 -8.30 16.19 -6.44
N MET A 158 -7.08 15.73 -6.18
CA MET A 158 -6.35 14.82 -7.09
C MET A 158 -7.14 13.53 -7.38
N LEU A 159 -7.60 12.85 -6.34
CA LEU A 159 -8.35 11.59 -6.48
C LEU A 159 -9.67 11.78 -7.23
N ARG A 160 -10.32 12.94 -7.08
CA ARG A 160 -11.53 13.27 -7.84
C ARG A 160 -11.26 13.33 -9.33
N ILE A 161 -10.15 13.95 -9.76
CA ILE A 161 -9.75 13.98 -11.18
C ILE A 161 -9.54 12.55 -11.70
N ILE A 162 -8.83 11.71 -10.93
CA ILE A 162 -8.59 10.31 -11.32
C ILE A 162 -9.91 9.55 -11.48
N PHE A 163 -10.75 9.52 -10.44
CA PHE A 163 -11.95 8.66 -10.44
C PHE A 163 -13.08 9.16 -11.35
N LEU A 164 -13.07 10.43 -11.76
CA LEU A 164 -14.02 10.96 -12.75
C LEU A 164 -13.48 10.92 -14.18
N SER A 165 -12.26 10.45 -14.40
CA SER A 165 -11.65 10.37 -15.73
C SER A 165 -12.19 9.20 -16.55
N GLY A 166 -12.23 9.38 -17.88
CA GLY A 166 -12.53 8.27 -18.79
C GLY A 166 -11.47 7.17 -18.78
N GLN A 167 -10.21 7.53 -18.51
CA GLN A 167 -9.10 6.59 -18.37
C GLN A 167 -9.29 5.66 -17.16
N PHE A 168 -9.87 6.15 -16.06
CA PHE A 168 -10.23 5.28 -14.92
C PHE A 168 -11.39 4.36 -15.26
N ALA A 169 -12.43 4.87 -15.94
CA ALA A 169 -13.59 4.06 -16.33
C ALA A 169 -13.24 2.91 -17.30
N THR A 170 -12.15 3.04 -18.05
CA THR A 170 -11.64 2.05 -19.02
C THR A 170 -10.32 1.42 -18.60
N ALA A 171 -9.91 1.63 -17.35
CA ALA A 171 -8.65 1.12 -16.83
C ALA A 171 -8.59 -0.41 -16.90
N PRO A 172 -7.43 -1.00 -17.23
CA PRO A 172 -7.25 -2.45 -17.13
C PRO A 172 -7.31 -2.88 -15.67
N SER A 173 -7.84 -4.08 -15.42
CA SER A 173 -7.82 -4.66 -14.08
C SER A 173 -6.39 -4.79 -13.55
N LYS A 174 -6.19 -4.47 -12.27
CA LYS A 174 -4.88 -4.55 -11.63
C LYS A 174 -4.78 -5.79 -10.76
N LEU A 175 -3.61 -6.43 -10.79
CA LEU A 175 -3.33 -7.55 -9.88
C LEU A 175 -3.44 -7.08 -8.43
N LYS A 176 -4.28 -7.74 -7.64
CA LYS A 176 -4.35 -7.55 -6.19
C LYS A 176 -2.96 -7.80 -5.59
N ARG A 177 -2.48 -6.83 -4.81
CA ARG A 177 -1.33 -7.04 -3.92
C ARG A 177 -1.64 -8.19 -2.94
N PRO A 178 -0.63 -8.95 -2.49
CA PRO A 178 -0.82 -10.06 -1.55
C PRO A 178 -1.76 -9.74 -0.37
N HIS A 179 -1.59 -8.58 0.26
CA HIS A 179 -2.44 -8.14 1.36
C HIS A 179 -3.91 -8.00 0.94
N THR A 180 -4.18 -7.30 -0.15
CA THR A 180 -5.55 -7.11 -0.66
C THR A 180 -6.16 -8.44 -1.06
N TYR A 181 -5.39 -9.31 -1.73
CA TYR A 181 -5.83 -10.66 -2.08
C TYR A 181 -6.24 -11.45 -0.84
N MET A 182 -5.35 -11.56 0.15
CA MET A 182 -5.61 -12.33 1.38
C MET A 182 -6.83 -11.81 2.12
N VAL A 183 -6.95 -10.48 2.29
CA VAL A 183 -8.12 -9.85 2.93
C VAL A 183 -9.40 -10.10 2.13
N SER A 184 -9.36 -10.04 0.79
CA SER A 184 -10.50 -10.40 -0.05
C SER A 184 -10.93 -11.84 0.18
N VAL A 185 -10.00 -12.81 0.16
CA VAL A 185 -10.31 -14.23 0.40
C VAL A 185 -10.98 -14.41 1.76
N LEU A 186 -10.36 -13.89 2.83
CA LEU A 186 -10.85 -14.04 4.20
C LEU A 186 -12.25 -13.43 4.38
N ARG A 187 -12.52 -12.29 3.72
CA ARG A 187 -13.84 -11.63 3.75
C ARG A 187 -14.88 -12.37 2.93
N THR A 188 -14.54 -12.80 1.72
CA THR A 188 -15.45 -13.54 0.81
C THR A 188 -15.89 -14.85 1.43
N LEU A 189 -15.01 -15.53 2.15
CA LEU A 189 -15.29 -16.81 2.80
C LEU A 189 -15.83 -16.68 4.22
N HIS A 190 -16.17 -15.46 4.68
CA HIS A 190 -16.66 -15.22 6.04
C HIS A 190 -15.81 -15.93 7.12
N THR A 191 -14.48 -15.88 6.98
CA THR A 191 -13.57 -16.65 7.82
C THR A 191 -13.69 -16.23 9.28
N ASP A 192 -13.93 -17.21 10.15
CA ASP A 192 -13.95 -17.04 11.60
C ASP A 192 -12.53 -17.06 12.16
N PHE A 193 -12.25 -16.14 13.06
CA PHE A 193 -10.94 -16.02 13.70
C PHE A 193 -11.01 -16.33 15.19
N ARG A 194 -10.07 -17.16 15.65
CA ARG A 194 -9.86 -17.39 17.08
C ARG A 194 -8.87 -16.34 17.62
N LEU A 195 -9.32 -15.57 18.60
CA LEU A 195 -8.50 -14.55 19.26
C LEU A 195 -7.17 -15.14 19.75
N GLY A 196 -6.08 -14.40 19.54
CA GLY A 196 -4.73 -14.82 19.93
C GLY A 196 -4.03 -15.80 18.98
N ARG A 197 -4.65 -16.20 17.85
CA ARG A 197 -4.05 -17.14 16.87
C ARG A 197 -3.70 -16.53 15.50
N GLY A 198 -3.60 -15.20 15.39
CA GLY A 198 -3.31 -14.52 14.12
C GLY A 198 -1.92 -14.78 13.51
N ARG A 199 -1.00 -15.45 14.22
CA ARG A 199 0.38 -15.69 13.75
C ARG A 199 0.42 -16.55 12.49
N ALA A 200 -0.46 -17.54 12.36
CA ALA A 200 -0.49 -18.39 11.16
C ALA A 200 -0.82 -17.57 9.90
N ILE A 201 -1.76 -16.64 10.01
CA ILE A 201 -2.13 -15.72 8.93
C ILE A 201 -0.97 -14.77 8.60
N ALA A 202 -0.25 -14.26 9.60
CA ALA A 202 0.93 -13.43 9.37
C ALA A 202 2.04 -14.19 8.63
N ASN A 203 2.29 -15.46 8.98
CA ASN A 203 3.26 -16.31 8.27
C ASN A 203 2.84 -16.54 6.81
N TRP A 204 1.55 -16.74 6.54
CA TRP A 204 1.05 -16.84 5.16
C TRP A 204 1.24 -15.55 4.38
N MET A 205 1.04 -14.38 5.00
CA MET A 205 1.29 -13.09 4.35
C MET A 205 2.75 -12.94 3.89
N GLU A 206 3.69 -13.42 4.71
CA GLU A 206 5.11 -13.47 4.37
C GLU A 206 5.35 -14.43 3.19
N MET A 207 4.79 -15.64 3.22
CA MET A 207 4.92 -16.62 2.12
C MET A 207 4.33 -16.13 0.79
N ILE A 208 3.24 -15.36 0.83
CA ILE A 208 2.62 -14.77 -0.38
C ILE A 208 3.43 -13.56 -0.88
N GLY A 209 4.37 -13.05 -0.08
CA GLY A 209 5.40 -12.09 -0.51
C GLY A 209 5.14 -10.64 -0.12
N GLN A 210 4.29 -10.36 0.87
CA GLN A 210 4.12 -8.99 1.41
C GLN A 210 4.14 -8.95 2.94
N PRO A 211 5.26 -9.31 3.59
CA PRO A 211 5.35 -9.30 5.05
C PRO A 211 5.00 -7.92 5.64
N LEU A 212 4.11 -7.88 6.63
CA LEU A 212 3.62 -6.59 7.16
C LEU A 212 4.76 -5.84 7.86
N PHE A 213 4.96 -4.56 7.53
CA PHE A 213 5.99 -3.69 8.13
C PHE A 213 7.45 -4.12 7.88
N HIS A 214 7.70 -4.95 6.85
CA HIS A 214 9.05 -5.46 6.54
C HIS A 214 9.61 -4.98 5.19
N TRP A 215 9.04 -3.94 4.60
CA TRP A 215 9.59 -3.35 3.38
C TRP A 215 10.82 -2.49 3.73
N PRO A 216 12.03 -2.82 3.23
CA PRO A 216 13.24 -2.12 3.67
C PRO A 216 13.34 -0.66 3.20
N PRO A 217 13.13 -0.30 1.93
CA PRO A 217 13.26 1.12 1.58
C PRO A 217 12.10 1.95 2.15
N PRO A 218 12.33 3.21 2.58
CA PRO A 218 11.32 4.09 3.18
C PRO A 218 10.31 4.64 2.15
N ASN A 219 10.16 3.99 1.00
CA ASN A 219 9.26 4.40 -0.09
C ASN A 219 7.96 3.59 -0.16
N GLY A 220 7.81 2.59 0.72
CA GLY A 220 6.66 1.69 0.75
C GLY A 220 6.64 0.67 -0.39
N TYR A 221 5.76 -0.32 -0.26
CA TYR A 221 5.68 -1.44 -1.20
C TYR A 221 5.42 -1.00 -2.66
N PRO A 222 5.95 -1.72 -3.68
CA PRO A 222 5.82 -1.32 -5.09
C PRO A 222 4.39 -1.37 -5.64
N ASP A 223 3.99 -0.36 -6.42
CA ASP A 223 2.64 -0.22 -7.02
C ASP A 223 2.52 -0.76 -8.46
N VAL A 224 3.40 -1.69 -8.83
CA VAL A 224 3.39 -2.38 -10.13
C VAL A 224 3.19 -3.87 -9.98
N SER A 225 2.44 -4.49 -10.88
CA SER A 225 2.14 -5.92 -10.86
C SER A 225 3.39 -6.80 -10.94
N ALA A 226 4.43 -6.37 -11.69
CA ALA A 226 5.67 -7.12 -11.86
C ALA A 226 6.35 -7.49 -10.52
N ALA A 227 6.20 -6.68 -9.47
CA ALA A 227 6.73 -6.98 -8.14
C ALA A 227 6.00 -8.15 -7.42
N TRP A 228 4.81 -8.54 -7.91
CA TRP A 228 3.89 -9.44 -7.22
C TRP A 228 3.56 -10.71 -7.99
N VAL A 229 3.78 -10.74 -9.31
CA VAL A 229 3.42 -11.87 -10.19
C VAL A 229 4.23 -13.13 -9.90
N ALA A 230 5.44 -13.02 -9.34
CA ALA A 230 6.29 -14.18 -9.05
C ALA A 230 5.72 -15.12 -7.95
N ASN A 231 4.79 -14.66 -7.11
CA ASN A 231 4.28 -15.40 -5.95
C ASN A 231 2.81 -15.85 -6.11
N LEU A 232 2.40 -16.29 -7.30
CA LEU A 232 1.04 -16.82 -7.50
C LEU A 232 0.80 -18.19 -6.84
N LEU A 233 1.78 -19.11 -6.89
CA LEU A 233 1.63 -20.44 -6.29
C LEU A 233 1.36 -20.40 -4.77
N PRO A 234 2.09 -19.60 -3.96
CA PRO A 234 1.75 -19.41 -2.55
C PRO A 234 0.33 -18.89 -2.30
N ARG A 235 -0.24 -18.07 -3.21
CA ARG A 235 -1.63 -17.60 -3.10
C ARG A 235 -2.63 -18.75 -3.23
N TRP A 236 -2.40 -19.61 -4.21
CA TRP A 236 -3.24 -20.78 -4.44
C TRP A 236 -3.19 -21.74 -3.26
N ASN A 237 -1.98 -21.99 -2.74
CA ASN A 237 -1.79 -22.82 -1.55
C ASN A 237 -2.46 -22.21 -0.32
N PHE A 238 -2.45 -20.89 -0.15
CA PHE A 238 -3.18 -20.21 0.91
C PHE A 238 -4.69 -20.43 0.80
N ALA A 239 -5.27 -20.25 -0.40
CA ALA A 239 -6.70 -20.47 -0.62
C ALA A 239 -7.11 -21.91 -0.31
N LEU A 240 -6.32 -22.89 -0.76
CA LEU A 240 -6.53 -24.31 -0.45
C LEU A 240 -6.44 -24.60 1.05
N ALA A 241 -5.34 -24.20 1.70
CA ALA A 241 -5.14 -24.43 3.13
C ALA A 241 -6.23 -23.78 3.99
N LEU A 242 -6.66 -22.57 3.61
CA LEU A 242 -7.75 -21.88 4.30
C LEU A 242 -9.09 -22.62 4.12
N LEU A 243 -9.43 -23.01 2.89
CA LEU A 243 -10.68 -23.71 2.61
C LEU A 243 -10.72 -25.10 3.22
N HIS A 244 -9.59 -25.77 3.40
CA HIS A 244 -9.51 -27.04 4.13
C HIS A 244 -9.35 -26.87 5.65
N ASN A 245 -9.44 -25.64 6.17
CA ASN A 245 -9.31 -25.32 7.59
C ASN A 245 -7.97 -25.79 8.21
N GLU A 246 -6.90 -25.79 7.42
CA GLU A 246 -5.55 -26.18 7.84
C GLU A 246 -4.77 -25.01 8.48
N ILE A 247 -5.30 -23.80 8.42
CA ILE A 247 -4.68 -22.61 9.00
C ILE A 247 -5.15 -22.46 10.45
N SER A 248 -4.27 -22.78 11.40
CA SER A 248 -4.58 -22.67 12.83
C SER A 248 -5.13 -21.28 13.20
N GLY A 249 -6.39 -21.27 13.68
CA GLY A 249 -7.05 -20.07 14.18
C GLY A 249 -7.85 -19.28 13.13
N ALA A 250 -7.92 -19.78 11.89
CA ALA A 250 -8.79 -19.27 10.83
C ALA A 250 -9.62 -20.44 10.28
N GLU A 251 -10.95 -20.33 10.32
CA GLU A 251 -11.86 -21.40 9.94
C GLU A 251 -12.92 -20.87 8.98
N VAL A 252 -13.16 -21.58 7.88
CA VAL A 252 -14.20 -21.25 6.91
C VAL A 252 -15.47 -22.02 7.29
N PRO A 253 -16.56 -21.34 7.68
CA PRO A 253 -17.83 -21.96 8.02
C PRO A 253 -18.62 -22.34 6.75
N LEU A 254 -18.02 -23.16 5.88
CA LEU A 254 -18.57 -23.45 4.55
C LEU A 254 -19.98 -24.05 4.63
N ALA A 255 -20.24 -24.94 5.58
CA ALA A 255 -21.57 -25.54 5.76
C ALA A 255 -22.64 -24.47 6.07
N ASP A 256 -22.32 -23.49 6.92
CA ASP A 256 -23.24 -22.41 7.27
C ASP A 256 -23.45 -21.46 6.09
N ILE A 257 -22.40 -21.19 5.31
CA ILE A 257 -22.51 -20.39 4.08
C ILE A 257 -23.45 -21.07 3.07
N LEU A 258 -23.27 -22.38 2.83
CA LEU A 258 -24.11 -23.14 1.91
C LEU A 258 -25.57 -23.21 2.40
N ALA A 259 -25.78 -23.46 3.70
CA ALA A 259 -27.11 -23.50 4.30
C ALA A 259 -27.82 -22.14 4.21
N ALA A 260 -27.11 -21.05 4.51
CA ALA A 260 -27.66 -19.69 4.42
C ALA A 260 -28.05 -19.31 2.97
N GLY A 261 -27.33 -19.84 1.97
CA GLY A 261 -27.64 -19.66 0.57
C GLY A 261 -28.62 -20.69 -0.03
N GLY A 262 -29.11 -21.65 0.75
CA GLY A 262 -29.99 -22.73 0.25
C GLY A 262 -29.32 -23.67 -0.76
N ALA A 263 -28.00 -23.79 -0.71
CA ALA A 263 -27.22 -24.58 -1.67
C ALA A 263 -27.10 -26.06 -1.22
N GLU A 264 -27.96 -26.91 -1.77
CA GLU A 264 -28.01 -28.35 -1.43
C GLU A 264 -27.30 -29.27 -2.44
N THR A 265 -27.03 -28.79 -3.66
CA THR A 265 -26.42 -29.57 -4.75
C THR A 265 -25.10 -28.96 -5.18
N ALA A 266 -24.26 -29.74 -5.87
CA ALA A 266 -22.99 -29.24 -6.41
C ALA A 266 -23.20 -28.00 -7.31
N VAL A 267 -24.24 -28.01 -8.14
CA VAL A 267 -24.59 -26.90 -9.02
C VAL A 267 -24.98 -25.65 -8.23
N SER A 268 -25.90 -25.76 -7.27
CA SER A 268 -26.35 -24.60 -6.50
C SER A 268 -25.24 -24.05 -5.58
N ALA A 269 -24.36 -24.92 -5.06
CA ALA A 269 -23.18 -24.49 -4.29
C ALA A 269 -22.17 -23.74 -5.16
N VAL A 270 -21.84 -24.25 -6.34
CA VAL A 270 -20.94 -23.58 -7.28
C VAL A 270 -21.49 -22.22 -7.72
N GLN A 271 -22.80 -22.12 -7.99
CA GLN A 271 -23.46 -20.86 -8.32
C GLN A 271 -23.44 -19.86 -7.16
N LEU A 272 -23.75 -20.31 -5.94
CA LEU A 272 -23.69 -19.47 -4.74
C LEU A 272 -22.28 -18.91 -4.55
N MET A 273 -21.27 -19.79 -4.62
CA MET A 273 -19.87 -19.39 -4.42
C MET A 273 -19.38 -18.48 -5.55
N ALA A 274 -19.79 -18.69 -6.79
CA ALA A 274 -19.49 -17.76 -7.87
C ALA A 274 -20.11 -16.36 -7.64
N GLY A 275 -21.33 -16.31 -7.11
CA GLY A 275 -21.95 -15.05 -6.69
C GLY A 275 -21.14 -14.32 -5.62
N LEU A 276 -20.61 -15.05 -4.62
CA LEU A 276 -19.79 -14.47 -3.55
C LEU A 276 -18.37 -14.09 -4.00
N VAL A 277 -17.75 -14.91 -4.85
CA VAL A 277 -16.35 -14.75 -5.29
C VAL A 277 -16.24 -13.75 -6.44
N TYR A 278 -17.09 -13.86 -7.46
CA TYR A 278 -17.02 -13.05 -8.68
C TYR A 278 -18.06 -11.94 -8.77
N GLY A 279 -19.11 -11.96 -7.93
CA GLY A 279 -20.23 -11.03 -8.06
C GLY A 279 -21.08 -11.26 -9.31
N ARG A 280 -20.93 -12.42 -9.97
CA ARG A 280 -21.71 -12.84 -11.15
C ARG A 280 -22.02 -14.32 -11.10
N SER A 281 -23.04 -14.73 -11.87
CA SER A 281 -23.28 -16.14 -12.14
C SER A 281 -22.25 -16.70 -13.13
N LEU A 282 -21.98 -18.00 -13.00
CA LEU A 282 -21.24 -18.76 -14.01
C LEU A 282 -22.15 -19.12 -15.18
N ARG A 283 -21.55 -19.31 -16.35
CA ARG A 283 -22.18 -19.88 -17.53
C ARG A 283 -22.38 -21.39 -17.36
N ASP A 284 -23.30 -21.97 -18.12
CA ASP A 284 -23.65 -23.39 -18.02
C ASP A 284 -22.45 -24.33 -18.31
N ASP A 285 -21.54 -23.92 -19.20
CA ASP A 285 -20.29 -24.64 -19.49
C ASP A 285 -19.33 -24.64 -18.28
N GLU A 286 -19.16 -23.47 -17.63
CA GLU A 286 -18.33 -23.31 -16.44
C GLU A 286 -18.89 -24.16 -15.27
N ILE A 287 -20.21 -24.12 -15.06
CA ILE A 287 -20.91 -24.88 -14.02
C ILE A 287 -20.73 -26.38 -14.24
N SER A 288 -20.90 -26.84 -15.48
CA SER A 288 -20.79 -28.26 -15.82
C SER A 288 -19.41 -28.82 -15.51
N LEU A 289 -18.35 -28.03 -15.73
CA LEU A 289 -16.98 -28.42 -15.42
C LEU A 289 -16.75 -28.62 -13.91
N PHE A 290 -17.21 -27.67 -13.08
CA PHE A 290 -17.11 -27.81 -11.63
C PHE A 290 -17.98 -28.94 -11.09
N ALA A 291 -19.22 -29.06 -11.57
CA ALA A 291 -20.14 -30.11 -11.14
C ALA A 291 -19.60 -31.52 -11.48
N THR A 292 -19.00 -31.67 -12.66
CA THR A 292 -18.35 -32.94 -13.08
C THR A 292 -17.20 -33.30 -12.16
N TYR A 293 -16.36 -32.34 -11.75
CA TYR A 293 -15.26 -32.61 -10.84
C TYR A 293 -15.75 -33.04 -9.44
N ILE A 294 -16.77 -32.36 -8.91
CA ILE A 294 -17.34 -32.67 -7.59
C ILE A 294 -17.96 -34.09 -7.57
N ASP A 295 -18.48 -34.57 -8.72
CA ASP A 295 -18.91 -35.96 -8.93
C ASP A 295 -19.95 -36.45 -7.92
N SER A 296 -20.99 -35.63 -7.69
CA SER A 296 -22.10 -36.03 -6.83
C SER A 296 -23.34 -35.16 -7.00
N ASP A 297 -24.51 -35.81 -7.00
CA ASP A 297 -25.81 -35.14 -6.84
C ASP A 297 -26.07 -34.66 -5.40
N SER A 298 -25.22 -35.05 -4.42
CA SER A 298 -25.38 -34.70 -3.00
C SER A 298 -24.06 -34.30 -2.33
N LEU A 299 -24.06 -33.13 -1.68
CA LEU A 299 -22.93 -32.57 -0.91
C LEU A 299 -22.74 -33.20 0.48
N GLN A 300 -23.51 -34.23 0.84
CA GLN A 300 -23.38 -34.86 2.17
C GLN A 300 -22.14 -35.75 2.31
N ARG A 301 -21.53 -36.17 1.19
CA ARG A 301 -20.33 -37.02 1.21
C ARG A 301 -19.09 -36.18 1.46
N GLU A 302 -18.22 -36.66 2.34
CA GLU A 302 -16.94 -35.99 2.66
C GLU A 302 -16.09 -35.73 1.41
N ALA A 303 -16.00 -36.69 0.49
CA ALA A 303 -15.28 -36.52 -0.77
C ALA A 303 -15.86 -35.39 -1.63
N ALA A 304 -17.18 -35.24 -1.68
CA ALA A 304 -17.84 -34.16 -2.42
C ALA A 304 -17.58 -32.80 -1.77
N GLN A 305 -17.59 -32.72 -0.44
CA GLN A 305 -17.25 -31.49 0.30
C GLN A 305 -15.79 -31.09 0.09
N SER A 306 -14.87 -32.05 0.11
CA SER A 306 -13.46 -31.82 -0.19
C SER A 306 -13.27 -31.26 -1.60
N ARG A 307 -13.89 -31.88 -2.61
CA ARG A 307 -13.80 -31.40 -4.00
C ARG A 307 -14.48 -30.05 -4.20
N LEU A 308 -15.56 -29.76 -3.49
CA LEU A 308 -16.18 -28.43 -3.50
C LEU A 308 -15.22 -27.37 -2.94
N ARG A 309 -14.51 -27.66 -1.84
CA ARG A 309 -13.47 -26.77 -1.28
C ARG A 309 -12.38 -26.50 -2.32
N ASP A 310 -11.91 -27.53 -3.03
CA ASP A 310 -10.93 -27.37 -4.11
C ASP A 310 -11.46 -26.48 -5.24
N CYS A 311 -12.72 -26.68 -5.67
CA CYS A 311 -13.35 -25.83 -6.68
C CYS A 311 -13.38 -24.36 -6.26
N ILE A 312 -13.75 -24.06 -5.02
CA ILE A 312 -13.77 -22.69 -4.50
C ILE A 312 -12.35 -22.13 -4.44
N ALA A 313 -11.36 -22.94 -4.06
CA ALA A 313 -9.96 -22.52 -4.02
C ALA A 313 -9.45 -22.17 -5.44
N LEU A 314 -9.85 -22.95 -6.45
CA LEU A 314 -9.58 -22.66 -7.86
C LEU A 314 -10.26 -21.37 -8.32
N MET A 315 -11.50 -21.10 -7.86
CA MET A 315 -12.16 -19.83 -8.15
C MET A 315 -11.39 -18.64 -7.54
N LEU A 316 -10.86 -18.78 -6.33
CA LEU A 316 -10.05 -17.74 -5.69
C LEU A 316 -8.64 -17.63 -6.32
N ALA A 317 -8.18 -18.67 -7.01
CA ALA A 317 -6.91 -18.69 -7.74
C ALA A 317 -7.03 -18.08 -9.15
N SER A 318 -8.24 -17.89 -9.67
CA SER A 318 -8.48 -17.44 -11.05
C SER A 318 -8.08 -15.97 -11.28
N PRO A 319 -7.80 -15.59 -12.54
CA PRO A 319 -7.59 -14.19 -12.89
C PRO A 319 -8.76 -13.29 -12.50
N GLU A 320 -10.00 -13.77 -12.65
CA GLU A 320 -11.23 -13.04 -12.35
C GLU A 320 -11.31 -12.59 -10.88
N PHE A 321 -10.76 -13.38 -9.95
CA PHE A 321 -10.69 -12.98 -8.55
C PHE A 321 -9.41 -12.21 -8.23
N GLN A 322 -8.29 -12.55 -8.86
CA GLN A 322 -7.00 -11.98 -8.51
C GLN A 322 -6.73 -10.58 -9.11
N TRP A 323 -7.46 -10.19 -10.17
CA TRP A 323 -7.36 -8.89 -10.80
C TRP A 323 -8.63 -8.06 -10.56
N THR A 324 -8.46 -6.78 -10.18
CA THR A 324 -9.53 -5.79 -9.96
C THR A 324 -9.09 -4.44 -10.46
#